data_AF-W7T9M0-F1
#
_entry.id   AF-W7T9M0-F1
#
_cell.length_a   1.000
_cell.length_b   1.000
_cell.length_c   1.000
_cell.angle_alpha   90.00
_cell.angle_beta   90.00
_cell.angle_gamma   90.00
#
_symmetry.space_group_name_H-M   'P 1'
#
loop_
_entity.id
_entity.type
_entity.pdbx_description
1 polymer ?
#
loop_
_entity_poly.entity_id
_entity_poly.type
_entity_poly.pdbx_seq_one_letter_code
_entity_poly.pdbx_strand_id
1 'polypeptide(L)'
;MGRRSQTREGRRSALNPDRRLVSAGAAPDSSIQDKNGAPAIGRVLLGRADELAQLEAKAELAVAGRGQAVIMRGPSGIGKTQLLRTAEQRFAARGMRVLRAECAEVSSGSGYAGVRALFAGIDQDMVTGAARWARSALTPAGDADVPSGGYAVLHGLYWLVVGLSSEQPLALIVDDGHWCDNSTLRWLDFLLRRADNLRLLVVVAQRTGVDDGELLNQLATHECCTAVEVRPLGTDDVVDLIAAGLDEVPAPAFAARCNDVSGGNPLLLYRLLGELRRNGVQPDAQSAGLVQEMGQDVLTASVVSALGNQPDYVTEVARAAALVGTAQPHLIAALCRVPVRSVITALHLLVRCDVLDEERKAFVHDQVRTTILGGISEEELHATRARAARLLSDEGEPAEVVAGHLLLTPVDEPWMPSVLRDAATRANRRGSAEAAIGY
;
A
#
# COMPACT_ATOMS: atom_id res chain seq x y z
N MET A 1 -31.38 12.29 -80.29
CA MET A 1 -31.28 10.81 -80.25
C MET A 1 -29.85 10.42 -80.60
N GLY A 2 -29.14 9.69 -79.72
CA GLY A 2 -27.84 9.02 -79.97
C GLY A 2 -26.58 9.91 -79.94
N ARG A 3 -25.91 10.07 -78.80
CA ARG A 3 -24.72 9.31 -78.30
C ARG A 3 -23.45 9.44 -79.16
N ARG A 4 -22.38 10.00 -78.57
CA ARG A 4 -21.16 9.27 -78.12
C ARG A 4 -20.06 10.19 -77.57
N SER A 5 -19.38 9.67 -76.55
CA SER A 5 -17.95 9.82 -76.21
C SER A 5 -17.35 11.21 -75.92
N GLN A 6 -16.88 11.39 -74.68
CA GLN A 6 -15.52 11.87 -74.43
C GLN A 6 -15.01 11.43 -73.05
N THR A 7 -13.78 10.94 -73.07
CA THR A 7 -12.91 10.45 -72.00
C THR A 7 -11.90 11.52 -71.56
N ARG A 8 -11.46 11.46 -70.29
CA ARG A 8 -10.23 12.05 -69.69
C ARG A 8 -10.18 13.59 -69.62
N GLU A 9 -9.63 14.28 -68.63
CA GLU A 9 -8.69 13.99 -67.54
C GLU A 9 -8.68 15.21 -66.58
N GLY A 10 -8.30 15.06 -65.30
CA GLY A 10 -7.53 16.10 -64.61
C GLY A 10 -8.12 16.86 -63.40
N ARG A 11 -7.95 16.25 -62.22
CA ARG A 11 -7.31 16.80 -60.98
C ARG A 11 -7.79 18.12 -60.34
N ARG A 12 -8.31 18.02 -59.10
CA ARG A 12 -7.73 18.45 -57.78
C ARG A 12 -8.86 18.48 -56.71
N SER A 13 -8.84 17.56 -55.73
CA SER A 13 -8.32 17.75 -54.35
C SER A 13 -9.26 18.60 -53.48
N ALA A 14 -9.63 18.28 -52.23
CA ALA A 14 -9.53 17.12 -51.33
C ALA A 14 -10.36 17.49 -50.07
N LEU A 15 -10.95 16.51 -49.38
CA LEU A 15 -10.99 16.36 -47.92
C LEU A 15 -12.03 15.27 -47.56
N ASN A 16 -11.50 14.14 -47.07
CA ASN A 16 -12.21 12.93 -46.67
C ASN A 16 -12.11 12.78 -45.13
N PRO A 17 -13.20 12.50 -44.39
CA PRO A 17 -13.14 12.05 -43.01
C PRO A 17 -13.35 10.53 -42.94
N ASP A 18 -12.31 9.80 -42.55
CA ASP A 18 -12.38 8.37 -42.20
C ASP A 18 -11.81 8.19 -40.77
N ARG A 19 -12.70 8.03 -39.78
CA ARG A 19 -12.38 7.37 -38.50
C ARG A 19 -13.34 6.20 -38.35
N ARG A 20 -12.87 5.03 -38.80
CA ARG A 20 -13.59 3.76 -38.74
C ARG A 20 -13.66 3.26 -37.30
N LEU A 21 -14.89 2.99 -36.88
CA LEU A 21 -15.25 2.12 -35.76
C LEU A 21 -14.66 0.72 -35.98
N VAL A 22 -13.96 0.19 -34.98
CA VAL A 22 -13.61 -1.24 -34.90
C VAL A 22 -14.65 -1.90 -33.98
N SER A 23 -15.23 -2.96 -34.52
CA SER A 23 -16.43 -3.67 -34.08
C SER A 23 -16.24 -4.53 -32.83
N ALA A 24 -17.36 -4.67 -32.12
CA ALA A 24 -17.62 -5.51 -30.97
C ALA A 24 -17.25 -7.00 -31.15
N GLY A 25 -16.80 -7.63 -30.06
CA GLY A 25 -16.61 -9.07 -29.96
C GLY A 25 -16.68 -9.55 -28.50
N ALA A 26 -17.67 -10.39 -28.23
CA ALA A 26 -17.87 -11.30 -27.09
C ALA A 26 -18.15 -10.70 -25.69
N ALA A 27 -19.40 -10.85 -25.25
CA ALA A 27 -19.85 -10.66 -23.87
C ALA A 27 -19.21 -11.72 -22.94
N PRO A 28 -18.78 -11.37 -21.72
CA PRO A 28 -18.33 -12.36 -20.76
C PRO A 28 -19.53 -13.03 -20.07
N ASP A 29 -19.43 -14.35 -19.92
CA ASP A 29 -20.37 -15.23 -19.21
C ASP A 29 -20.76 -14.69 -17.83
N SER A 30 -22.06 -14.58 -17.58
CA SER A 30 -22.68 -13.98 -16.40
C SER A 30 -22.85 -14.95 -15.22
N SER A 31 -21.95 -15.92 -15.04
CA SER A 31 -22.12 -16.97 -14.01
C SER A 31 -20.86 -17.30 -13.21
N ILE A 32 -20.35 -16.32 -12.44
CA ILE A 32 -19.43 -16.62 -11.32
C ILE A 32 -19.82 -15.73 -10.12
N GLN A 33 -20.61 -16.29 -9.21
CA GLN A 33 -20.94 -15.69 -7.91
C GLN A 33 -19.91 -16.16 -6.87
N ASP A 34 -19.16 -15.21 -6.29
CA ASP A 34 -18.36 -15.45 -5.08
C ASP A 34 -19.22 -15.22 -3.82
N LYS A 35 -19.00 -16.04 -2.80
CA LYS A 35 -19.82 -16.15 -1.57
C LYS A 35 -19.82 -14.92 -0.63
N ASN A 36 -19.18 -13.80 -1.00
CA ASN A 36 -19.00 -12.64 -0.13
C ASN A 36 -19.58 -11.30 -0.65
N GLY A 37 -20.40 -11.29 -1.71
CA GLY A 37 -21.21 -10.12 -2.07
C GLY A 37 -20.45 -8.83 -2.46
N ALA A 38 -19.11 -8.86 -2.55
CA ALA A 38 -18.34 -7.76 -3.10
C ALA A 38 -18.45 -7.78 -4.64
N PRO A 39 -18.85 -6.67 -5.27
CA PRO A 39 -19.04 -6.62 -6.72
C PRO A 39 -17.71 -6.82 -7.48
N ALA A 40 -17.79 -7.41 -8.68
CA ALA A 40 -16.67 -7.71 -9.59
C ALA A 40 -15.86 -6.48 -10.07
N ILE A 41 -16.25 -5.27 -9.66
CA ILE A 41 -15.63 -3.98 -10.03
C ILE A 41 -14.18 -3.89 -9.52
N GLY A 42 -13.85 -4.61 -8.44
CA GLY A 42 -12.47 -4.68 -7.92
C GLY A 42 -11.46 -5.41 -8.81
N ARG A 43 -11.89 -5.99 -9.94
CA ARG A 43 -11.02 -6.69 -10.90
C ARG A 43 -10.64 -5.86 -12.13
N VAL A 44 -11.33 -4.75 -12.41
CA VAL A 44 -11.04 -3.92 -13.58
C VAL A 44 -10.10 -2.78 -13.18
N LEU A 45 -8.93 -2.72 -13.82
CA LEU A 45 -7.97 -1.65 -13.60
C LEU A 45 -8.42 -0.41 -14.39
N LEU A 46 -8.96 0.60 -13.68
CA LEU A 46 -9.33 1.90 -14.23
C LEU A 46 -8.32 2.97 -13.77
N GLY A 47 -8.05 3.97 -14.61
CA GLY A 47 -7.20 5.12 -14.26
C GLY A 47 -5.73 4.83 -14.01
N ARG A 48 -5.19 3.78 -14.64
CA ARG A 48 -3.77 3.35 -14.48
C ARG A 48 -3.04 3.18 -15.81
N ALA A 49 -3.49 3.88 -16.84
CA ALA A 49 -2.94 3.75 -18.18
C ALA A 49 -1.47 4.22 -18.23
N ASP A 50 -1.15 5.32 -17.53
CA ASP A 50 0.19 5.91 -17.52
C ASP A 50 1.20 5.01 -16.79
N GLU A 51 0.85 4.53 -15.59
CA GLU A 51 1.73 3.65 -14.82
C GLU A 51 1.93 2.30 -15.52
N LEU A 52 0.87 1.77 -16.15
CA LEU A 52 0.98 0.55 -16.96
C LEU A 52 1.86 0.77 -18.18
N ALA A 53 1.71 1.90 -18.90
CA ALA A 53 2.55 2.23 -20.05
C ALA A 53 4.03 2.36 -19.66
N GLN A 54 4.35 2.91 -18.49
CA GLN A 54 5.72 2.97 -17.97
C GLN A 54 6.30 1.57 -17.72
N LEU A 55 5.53 0.67 -17.11
CA LEU A 55 5.94 -0.73 -16.92
C LEU A 55 6.16 -1.45 -18.24
N GLU A 56 5.27 -1.23 -19.22
CA GLU A 56 5.37 -1.83 -20.54
C GLU A 56 6.61 -1.34 -21.32
N ALA A 57 6.92 -0.04 -21.26
CA ALA A 57 8.13 0.51 -21.87
C ALA A 57 9.40 -0.12 -21.29
N LYS A 58 9.41 -0.41 -19.98
CA LYS A 58 10.53 -1.10 -19.31
C LYS A 58 10.61 -2.58 -19.71
N ALA A 59 9.46 -3.24 -19.86
CA ALA A 59 9.40 -4.60 -20.39
C ALA A 59 9.97 -4.69 -21.81
N GLU A 60 9.69 -3.72 -22.68
CA GLU A 60 10.23 -3.68 -24.05
C GLU A 60 11.76 -3.58 -24.08
N LEU A 61 12.35 -2.75 -23.21
CA LEU A 61 13.80 -2.66 -23.05
C LEU A 61 14.40 -3.97 -22.51
N ALA A 62 13.73 -4.61 -21.55
CA ALA A 62 14.14 -5.91 -21.03
C ALA A 62 14.11 -7.00 -22.11
N VAL A 63 13.07 -7.05 -22.94
CA VAL A 63 12.99 -7.99 -24.08
C VAL A 63 14.14 -7.76 -25.07
N ALA A 64 14.54 -6.50 -25.28
CA ALA A 64 15.70 -6.14 -26.11
C ALA A 64 17.06 -6.48 -25.48
N GLY A 65 17.09 -7.11 -24.31
CA GLY A 65 18.32 -7.51 -23.62
C GLY A 65 18.95 -6.41 -22.77
N ARG A 66 18.19 -5.37 -22.40
CA ARG A 66 18.64 -4.36 -21.45
C ARG A 66 17.97 -4.59 -20.12
N GLY A 67 18.70 -5.12 -19.13
CA GLY A 67 18.17 -5.31 -17.79
C GLY A 67 17.51 -4.04 -17.26
N GLN A 68 16.29 -4.14 -16.76
CA GLN A 68 15.53 -3.03 -16.17
C GLN A 68 15.05 -3.40 -14.77
N ALA A 69 14.99 -2.41 -13.90
CA ALA A 69 14.33 -2.50 -12.61
C ALA A 69 13.31 -1.37 -12.45
N VAL A 70 12.20 -1.67 -11.77
CA VAL A 70 11.17 -0.71 -11.42
C VAL A 70 10.86 -0.82 -9.94
N ILE A 71 10.96 0.28 -9.21
CA ILE A 71 10.45 0.39 -7.84
C ILE A 71 9.11 1.11 -7.90
N MET A 72 8.03 0.37 -7.69
CA MET A 72 6.69 0.93 -7.64
C MET A 72 6.35 1.36 -6.22
N ARG A 73 6.08 2.64 -6.02
CA ARG A 73 5.80 3.24 -4.72
C ARG A 73 4.37 3.74 -4.68
N GLY A 74 3.67 3.52 -3.58
CA GLY A 74 2.39 4.18 -3.35
C GLY A 74 1.75 3.77 -2.02
N PRO A 75 0.75 4.51 -1.53
CA PRO A 75 0.10 4.18 -0.27
C PRO A 75 -0.62 2.83 -0.33
N SER A 76 -1.04 2.31 0.82
CA SER A 76 -1.84 1.10 0.86
C SER A 76 -3.22 1.31 0.20
N GLY A 77 -3.79 0.24 -0.34
CA GLY A 77 -5.09 0.29 -1.03
C GLY A 77 -5.09 1.03 -2.37
N ILE A 78 -4.00 1.70 -2.75
CA ILE A 78 -3.90 2.52 -3.98
C ILE A 78 -4.01 1.72 -5.29
N GLY A 79 -3.94 0.39 -5.20
CA GLY A 79 -4.08 -0.52 -6.34
C GLY A 79 -2.78 -1.10 -6.90
N LYS A 80 -1.64 -0.99 -6.20
CA LYS A 80 -0.33 -1.55 -6.63
C LYS A 80 -0.43 -3.04 -7.03
N THR A 81 -0.99 -3.87 -6.15
CA THR A 81 -1.19 -5.31 -6.39
C THR A 81 -2.04 -5.58 -7.63
N GLN A 82 -3.10 -4.78 -7.86
CA GLN A 82 -3.95 -4.93 -9.03
C GLN A 82 -3.23 -4.49 -10.31
N LEU A 83 -2.47 -3.39 -10.25
CA LEU A 83 -1.61 -2.94 -11.35
C LEU A 83 -0.56 -4.00 -11.70
N LEU A 84 0.08 -4.64 -10.70
CA LEU A 84 1.01 -5.74 -10.91
C LEU A 84 0.36 -6.96 -11.56
N ARG A 85 -0.87 -7.34 -11.16
CA ARG A 85 -1.64 -8.42 -11.79
C ARG A 85 -1.94 -8.13 -13.26
N THR A 86 -2.30 -6.90 -13.58
CA THR A 86 -2.52 -6.50 -14.97
C THR A 86 -1.20 -6.48 -15.75
N ALA A 87 -0.12 -5.97 -15.15
CA ALA A 87 1.21 -5.95 -15.76
C ALA A 87 1.73 -7.37 -16.05
N GLU A 88 1.51 -8.32 -15.15
CA GLU A 88 1.83 -9.75 -15.34
C GLU A 88 1.19 -10.32 -16.62
N GLN A 89 -0.11 -10.05 -16.84
CA GLN A 89 -0.80 -10.47 -18.07
C GLN A 89 -0.19 -9.80 -19.32
N ARG A 90 0.17 -8.51 -19.22
CA ARG A 90 0.79 -7.75 -20.32
C ARG A 90 2.22 -8.18 -20.64
N PHE A 91 2.98 -8.61 -19.64
CA PHE A 91 4.33 -9.16 -19.81
C PHE A 91 4.27 -10.56 -20.42
N ALA A 92 3.36 -11.41 -19.95
CA ALA A 92 3.14 -12.74 -20.52
C ALA A 92 2.72 -12.65 -22.01
N ALA A 93 1.84 -11.71 -22.36
CA ALA A 93 1.43 -11.46 -23.75
C ALA A 93 2.60 -11.02 -24.66
N ARG A 94 3.69 -10.50 -24.08
CA ARG A 94 4.94 -10.15 -24.77
C ARG A 94 5.97 -11.29 -24.80
N GLY A 95 5.59 -12.49 -24.36
CA GLY A 95 6.45 -13.67 -24.36
C GLY A 95 7.44 -13.72 -23.19
N MET A 96 7.22 -12.94 -22.13
CA MET A 96 8.05 -13.01 -20.93
C MET A 96 7.61 -14.15 -20.02
N ARG A 97 8.56 -14.85 -19.38
CA ARG A 97 8.30 -15.66 -18.18
C ARG A 97 8.06 -14.70 -17.02
N VAL A 98 6.91 -14.78 -16.36
CA VAL A 98 6.64 -13.96 -15.17
C VAL A 98 6.72 -14.84 -13.93
N LEU A 99 7.57 -14.45 -12.98
CA LEU A 99 7.67 -15.06 -11.67
C LEU A 99 7.30 -14.01 -10.62
N ARG A 100 6.37 -14.34 -9.74
CA ARG A 100 5.84 -13.41 -8.75
C ARG A 100 5.96 -13.96 -7.34
N ALA A 101 6.36 -13.09 -6.42
CA ALA A 101 6.30 -13.32 -4.98
C ALA A 101 5.52 -12.21 -4.30
N GLU A 102 4.81 -12.58 -3.24
CA GLU A 102 4.28 -11.66 -2.24
C GLU A 102 5.14 -11.81 -0.99
N CYS A 103 5.76 -10.72 -0.54
CA CYS A 103 6.55 -10.75 0.68
C CYS A 103 5.63 -10.61 1.89
N ALA A 104 5.77 -11.53 2.84
CA ALA A 104 5.15 -11.44 4.15
C ALA A 104 6.23 -11.37 5.22
N GLU A 105 5.90 -10.78 6.38
CA GLU A 105 6.82 -10.71 7.52
C GLU A 105 7.43 -12.08 7.83
N VAL A 106 8.74 -12.19 7.63
CA VAL A 106 9.44 -13.45 7.84
C VAL A 106 9.56 -13.69 9.33
N SER A 107 8.95 -14.79 9.80
CA SER A 107 9.22 -15.33 11.13
C SER A 107 10.72 -15.55 11.29
N SER A 108 11.29 -15.03 12.38
CA SER A 108 12.72 -15.02 12.66
C SER A 108 13.35 -16.39 12.41
N GLY A 109 14.16 -16.55 11.34
CA GLY A 109 14.92 -17.79 11.12
C GLY A 109 15.06 -18.31 9.68
N SER A 110 14.29 -17.83 8.69
CA SER A 110 14.40 -18.33 7.30
C SER A 110 14.81 -17.22 6.31
N GLY A 111 16.12 -17.04 6.08
CA GLY A 111 16.60 -16.17 4.99
C GLY A 111 16.10 -16.67 3.63
N TYR A 112 15.99 -15.78 2.64
CA TYR A 112 15.57 -16.07 1.26
C TYR A 112 14.09 -16.45 1.10
N ALA A 113 13.18 -15.96 1.95
CA ALA A 113 11.76 -16.24 1.84
C ALA A 113 11.17 -15.69 0.53
N GLY A 114 11.53 -14.46 0.15
CA GLY A 114 11.08 -13.87 -1.12
C GLY A 114 11.59 -14.63 -2.35
N VAL A 115 12.86 -15.08 -2.31
CA VAL A 115 13.42 -15.96 -3.36
C VAL A 115 12.65 -17.27 -3.48
N ARG A 116 12.35 -17.95 -2.37
CA ARG A 116 11.56 -19.18 -2.40
C ARG A 116 10.18 -18.96 -3.00
N ALA A 117 9.51 -17.86 -2.64
CA ALA A 117 8.22 -17.51 -3.21
C ALA A 117 8.31 -17.25 -4.73
N LEU A 118 9.34 -16.54 -5.21
CA LEU A 118 9.54 -16.25 -6.63
C LEU A 118 9.72 -17.53 -7.47
N PHE A 119 10.51 -18.47 -6.95
CA PHE A 119 10.93 -19.66 -7.70
C PHE A 119 10.17 -20.94 -7.29
N ALA A 120 9.07 -20.82 -6.55
CA ALA A 120 8.31 -21.97 -6.04
C ALA A 120 7.81 -22.93 -7.15
N GLY A 121 7.59 -22.41 -8.35
CA GLY A 121 7.16 -23.18 -9.52
C GLY A 121 8.28 -23.67 -10.45
N ILE A 122 9.55 -23.43 -10.11
CA ILE A 122 10.69 -23.90 -10.91
C ILE A 122 11.12 -25.29 -10.44
N ASP A 123 11.27 -26.20 -11.41
CA ASP A 123 11.78 -27.54 -11.16
C ASP A 123 13.25 -27.48 -10.70
N GLN A 124 13.56 -28.14 -9.58
CA GLN A 124 14.91 -28.15 -9.01
C GLN A 124 15.91 -28.94 -9.86
N ASP A 125 15.42 -29.81 -10.74
CA ASP A 125 16.24 -30.52 -11.72
C ASP A 125 16.82 -29.58 -12.79
N MET A 126 16.22 -28.40 -12.98
CA MET A 126 16.78 -27.34 -13.85
C MET A 126 17.93 -26.58 -13.17
N VAL A 127 18.05 -26.64 -11.85
CA VAL A 127 19.04 -25.87 -11.07
C VAL A 127 20.38 -26.63 -11.04
N THR A 128 21.09 -26.61 -12.16
CA THR A 128 22.33 -27.38 -12.37
C THR A 128 23.55 -26.48 -12.63
N GLY A 129 24.73 -27.07 -12.80
CA GLY A 129 25.95 -26.35 -13.16
C GLY A 129 26.32 -25.27 -12.14
N ALA A 130 26.48 -24.03 -12.60
CA ALA A 130 26.78 -22.87 -11.76
C ALA A 130 25.58 -22.43 -10.89
N ALA A 131 24.34 -22.75 -11.31
CA ALA A 131 23.13 -22.43 -10.58
C ALA A 131 22.88 -23.37 -9.38
N ARG A 132 23.58 -24.51 -9.27
CA ARG A 132 23.39 -25.50 -8.20
C ARG A 132 23.44 -24.89 -6.79
N TRP A 133 24.23 -23.83 -6.60
CA TRP A 133 24.37 -23.14 -5.32
C TRP A 133 23.10 -22.37 -4.91
N ALA A 134 22.16 -22.12 -5.83
CA ALA A 134 20.86 -21.55 -5.52
C ALA A 134 19.99 -22.49 -4.67
N ARG A 135 20.22 -23.81 -4.71
CA ARG A 135 19.39 -24.80 -4.01
C ARG A 135 19.30 -24.56 -2.51
N SER A 136 20.37 -24.05 -1.88
CA SER A 136 20.34 -23.67 -0.45
C SER A 136 19.39 -22.52 -0.13
N ALA A 137 19.11 -21.62 -1.07
CA ALA A 137 18.11 -20.56 -0.88
C ALA A 137 16.70 -21.05 -1.20
N LEU A 138 16.58 -21.95 -2.20
CA LEU A 138 15.31 -22.48 -2.69
C LEU A 138 14.68 -23.53 -1.73
N THR A 139 15.50 -24.21 -0.93
CA THR A 139 15.05 -25.24 0.00
C THR A 139 15.12 -24.77 1.46
N PRO A 140 14.03 -24.85 2.24
CA PRO A 140 14.00 -24.38 3.63
C PRO A 140 14.89 -25.21 4.57
N ALA A 141 15.21 -26.47 4.21
CA ALA A 141 16.05 -27.35 5.03
C ALA A 141 17.56 -27.17 4.79
N GLY A 142 17.97 -26.43 3.74
CA GLY A 142 19.35 -26.39 3.29
C GLY A 142 19.82 -27.75 2.78
N ASP A 143 20.24 -27.81 1.52
CA ASP A 143 20.84 -29.03 0.98
C ASP A 143 22.24 -29.22 1.61
N ALA A 144 22.45 -30.31 2.35
CA ALA A 144 23.66 -30.51 3.18
C ALA A 144 24.97 -30.55 2.37
N ASP A 145 24.86 -30.79 1.06
CA ASP A 145 25.98 -30.88 0.10
C ASP A 145 26.39 -29.53 -0.52
N VAL A 146 25.74 -28.42 -0.14
CA VAL A 146 25.92 -27.11 -0.78
C VAL A 146 26.61 -26.15 0.22
N PRO A 147 27.83 -25.63 -0.08
CA PRO A 147 28.55 -24.70 0.79
C PRO A 147 27.70 -23.49 1.18
N SER A 148 27.59 -23.28 2.49
CA SER A 148 26.77 -22.23 3.14
C SER A 148 27.34 -20.80 3.00
N GLY A 149 28.31 -20.58 2.11
CA GLY A 149 28.89 -19.26 1.88
C GLY A 149 27.88 -18.34 1.20
N GLY A 150 27.52 -17.21 1.83
CA GLY A 150 26.53 -16.27 1.31
C GLY A 150 26.78 -15.87 -0.15
N TYR A 151 28.04 -15.65 -0.54
CA TYR A 151 28.40 -15.34 -1.93
C TYR A 151 28.08 -16.48 -2.92
N ALA A 152 28.31 -17.74 -2.55
CA ALA A 152 28.03 -18.88 -3.44
C ALA A 152 26.53 -18.99 -3.75
N VAL A 153 25.68 -18.77 -2.75
CA VAL A 153 24.22 -18.75 -2.90
C VAL A 153 23.78 -17.59 -3.81
N LEU A 154 24.28 -16.38 -3.56
CA LEU A 154 24.01 -15.20 -4.40
C LEU A 154 24.41 -15.45 -5.87
N HIS A 155 25.59 -16.01 -6.08
CA HIS A 155 26.12 -16.33 -7.40
C HIS A 155 25.30 -17.44 -8.08
N GLY A 156 24.89 -18.47 -7.34
CA GLY A 156 24.00 -19.53 -7.85
C GLY A 156 22.66 -18.98 -8.32
N LEU A 157 22.03 -18.12 -7.51
CA LEU A 157 20.76 -17.48 -7.87
C LEU A 157 20.91 -16.54 -9.08
N TYR A 158 22.05 -15.84 -9.21
CA TYR A 158 22.36 -15.08 -10.41
C TYR A 158 22.40 -15.97 -11.66
N TRP A 159 23.14 -17.09 -11.62
CA TRP A 159 23.22 -18.00 -12.77
C TRP A 159 21.89 -18.68 -13.09
N LEU A 160 21.04 -18.91 -12.09
CA LEU A 160 19.66 -19.35 -12.30
C LEU A 160 18.89 -18.33 -13.15
N VAL A 161 18.94 -17.04 -12.78
CA VAL A 161 18.30 -15.96 -13.56
C VAL A 161 18.90 -15.83 -14.95
N VAL A 162 20.22 -15.93 -15.10
CA VAL A 162 20.88 -15.93 -16.42
C VAL A 162 20.35 -17.06 -17.30
N GLY A 163 20.29 -18.29 -16.77
CA GLY A 163 19.74 -19.44 -17.48
C GLY A 163 18.30 -19.20 -17.95
N LEU A 164 17.42 -18.82 -17.02
CA LEU A 164 16.01 -18.57 -17.33
C LEU A 164 15.81 -17.43 -18.34
N SER A 165 16.56 -16.32 -18.19
CA SER A 165 16.47 -15.15 -19.09
C SER A 165 17.07 -15.40 -20.48
N SER A 166 17.94 -16.41 -20.62
CA SER A 166 18.53 -16.80 -21.91
C SER A 166 17.57 -17.61 -22.77
N GLU A 167 16.70 -18.42 -22.16
CA GLU A 167 15.64 -19.17 -22.85
C GLU A 167 14.56 -18.23 -23.38
N GLN A 168 14.07 -17.34 -22.51
CA GLN A 168 13.05 -16.34 -22.82
C GLN A 168 13.15 -15.16 -21.85
N PRO A 169 12.74 -13.95 -22.24
CA PRO A 169 12.77 -12.80 -21.35
C PRO A 169 12.07 -13.08 -20.01
N LEU A 170 12.64 -12.62 -18.90
CA LEU A 170 12.18 -12.91 -17.54
C LEU A 170 11.69 -11.64 -16.85
N ALA A 171 10.51 -11.68 -16.23
CA ALA A 171 10.01 -10.67 -15.33
C ALA A 171 9.93 -11.25 -13.90
N LEU A 172 10.62 -10.63 -12.95
CA LEU A 172 10.54 -10.94 -11.53
C LEU A 172 9.70 -9.86 -10.84
N ILE A 173 8.56 -10.23 -10.25
CA ILE A 173 7.66 -9.31 -9.56
C ILE A 173 7.70 -9.62 -8.06
N VAL A 174 8.10 -8.64 -7.26
CA VAL A 174 8.10 -8.71 -5.80
C VAL A 174 7.06 -7.73 -5.28
N ASP A 175 5.95 -8.26 -4.80
CA ASP A 175 4.91 -7.48 -4.12
C ASP A 175 5.28 -7.28 -2.64
N ASP A 176 4.89 -6.13 -2.10
CA ASP A 176 5.16 -5.75 -0.71
C ASP A 176 6.63 -5.87 -0.28
N GLY A 177 7.56 -5.39 -1.11
CA GLY A 177 9.01 -5.51 -0.94
C GLY A 177 9.57 -4.99 0.40
N HIS A 178 8.87 -4.08 1.08
CA HIS A 178 9.18 -3.63 2.45
C HIS A 178 9.11 -4.75 3.51
N TRP A 179 8.39 -5.84 3.23
CA TRP A 179 8.35 -7.04 4.06
C TRP A 179 9.37 -8.10 3.64
N CYS A 180 10.15 -7.83 2.58
CA CYS A 180 11.10 -8.79 2.05
C CYS A 180 12.28 -8.97 2.99
N ASP A 181 12.80 -10.20 3.10
CA ASP A 181 13.96 -10.46 3.95
C ASP A 181 15.25 -9.87 3.37
N ASN A 182 16.16 -9.47 4.27
CA ASN A 182 17.45 -8.89 3.89
C ASN A 182 18.28 -9.78 2.95
N SER A 183 18.14 -11.10 3.00
CA SER A 183 18.92 -12.00 2.12
C SER A 183 18.40 -11.94 0.68
N THR A 184 17.07 -11.88 0.50
CA THR A 184 16.44 -11.64 -0.80
C THR A 184 16.79 -10.26 -1.35
N LEU A 185 16.72 -9.20 -0.53
CA LEU A 185 17.07 -7.85 -0.97
C LEU A 185 18.55 -7.73 -1.38
N ARG A 186 19.47 -8.33 -0.62
CA ARG A 186 20.89 -8.41 -1.00
C ARG A 186 21.11 -9.17 -2.30
N TRP A 187 20.30 -10.19 -2.57
CA TRP A 187 20.35 -10.91 -3.83
C TRP A 187 19.85 -10.07 -5.01
N LEU A 188 18.74 -9.34 -4.85
CA LEU A 188 18.28 -8.40 -5.86
C LEU A 188 19.35 -7.35 -6.15
N ASP A 189 20.02 -6.80 -5.13
CA ASP A 189 21.13 -5.84 -5.33
C ASP A 189 22.28 -6.48 -6.10
N PHE A 190 22.69 -7.70 -5.72
CA PHE A 190 23.73 -8.44 -6.41
C PHE A 190 23.40 -8.71 -7.89
N LEU A 191 22.12 -9.02 -8.18
CA LEU A 191 21.59 -9.26 -9.52
C LEU A 191 21.56 -8.00 -10.36
N LEU A 192 21.04 -6.89 -9.83
CA LEU A 192 20.88 -5.62 -10.56
C LEU A 192 22.23 -5.01 -10.97
N ARG A 193 23.27 -5.16 -10.14
CA ARG A 193 24.66 -4.76 -10.50
C ARG A 193 25.22 -5.49 -11.72
N ARG A 194 24.58 -6.58 -12.15
CA ARG A 194 25.02 -7.47 -13.25
C ARG A 194 23.89 -7.73 -14.25
N ALA A 195 22.85 -6.89 -14.23
CA ALA A 195 21.69 -7.04 -15.09
C ALA A 195 21.94 -6.53 -16.53
N ASP A 196 23.07 -5.87 -16.75
CA ASP A 196 23.50 -5.45 -18.09
C ASP A 196 23.52 -6.65 -19.05
N ASN A 197 22.93 -6.46 -20.22
CA ASN A 197 22.77 -7.49 -21.26
C ASN A 197 21.85 -8.67 -20.91
N LEU A 198 21.19 -8.67 -19.75
CA LEU A 198 20.17 -9.67 -19.42
C LEU A 198 18.81 -9.27 -19.98
N ARG A 199 18.05 -10.27 -20.44
CA ARG A 199 16.64 -10.09 -20.80
C ARG A 199 15.76 -10.15 -19.55
N LEU A 200 15.97 -9.19 -18.64
CA LEU A 200 15.43 -9.21 -17.28
C LEU A 200 14.68 -7.91 -16.96
N LEU A 201 13.46 -8.04 -16.44
CA LEU A 201 12.73 -6.98 -15.76
C LEU A 201 12.54 -7.38 -14.29
N VAL A 202 12.91 -6.51 -13.37
CA VAL A 202 12.60 -6.66 -11.93
C VAL A 202 11.60 -5.58 -11.55
N VAL A 203 10.46 -5.94 -10.96
CA VAL A 203 9.49 -4.98 -10.44
C VAL A 203 9.34 -5.24 -8.95
N VAL A 204 9.63 -4.24 -8.11
CA VAL A 204 9.44 -4.30 -6.66
C VAL A 204 8.39 -3.28 -6.29
N ALA A 205 7.23 -3.72 -5.78
CA ALA A 205 6.22 -2.83 -5.23
C ALA A 205 6.46 -2.64 -3.74
N GLN A 206 6.41 -1.41 -3.28
CA GLN A 206 6.53 -1.06 -1.87
C GLN A 206 5.54 0.03 -1.50
N ARG A 207 5.31 0.13 -0.20
CA ARG A 207 4.42 1.13 0.38
C ARG A 207 5.21 2.43 0.63
N THR A 208 4.61 3.57 0.33
CA THR A 208 5.13 4.89 0.79
C THR A 208 4.78 5.10 2.26
N GLY A 209 5.60 5.82 3.01
CA GLY A 209 5.36 6.00 4.43
C GLY A 209 6.13 5.03 5.33
N VAL A 210 6.73 3.99 4.77
CA VAL A 210 7.49 2.97 5.51
C VAL A 210 8.97 3.34 5.47
N ASP A 211 9.75 3.07 6.53
CA ASP A 211 11.21 3.13 6.39
C ASP A 211 11.60 2.09 5.34
N ASP A 212 11.90 2.57 4.12
CA ASP A 212 12.28 1.73 2.98
C ASP A 212 13.42 0.75 3.36
N GLY A 213 14.17 1.02 4.43
CA GLY A 213 15.29 0.21 4.84
C GLY A 213 16.46 0.43 3.88
N GLU A 214 17.66 0.36 4.43
CA GLU A 214 18.89 0.72 3.70
C GLU A 214 19.04 -0.07 2.39
N LEU A 215 18.60 -1.34 2.37
CA LEU A 215 18.74 -2.21 1.21
C LEU A 215 17.76 -1.89 0.06
N LEU A 216 16.49 -1.53 0.30
CA LEU A 216 15.59 -1.14 -0.80
C LEU A 216 16.02 0.21 -1.38
N ASN A 217 16.48 1.12 -0.54
CA ASN A 217 17.06 2.39 -0.99
C ASN A 217 18.29 2.16 -1.88
N GLN A 218 19.15 1.20 -1.52
CA GLN A 218 20.26 0.80 -2.39
C GLN A 218 19.78 0.26 -3.75
N LEU A 219 18.70 -0.54 -3.80
CA LEU A 219 18.15 -1.00 -5.09
C LEU A 219 17.73 0.16 -6.00
N ALA A 220 17.14 1.20 -5.43
CA ALA A 220 16.69 2.37 -6.18
C ALA A 220 17.84 3.21 -6.77
N THR A 221 19.08 3.04 -6.29
CA THR A 221 20.25 3.79 -6.79
C THR A 221 20.88 3.21 -8.05
N HIS A 222 20.48 2.01 -8.49
CA HIS A 222 21.02 1.41 -9.72
C HIS A 222 20.55 2.18 -10.97
N GLU A 223 21.43 2.35 -11.95
CA GLU A 223 21.12 3.08 -13.20
C GLU A 223 20.01 2.41 -14.02
N CYS A 224 19.89 1.09 -13.94
CA CYS A 224 18.82 0.33 -14.59
C CYS A 224 17.46 0.47 -13.87
N CYS A 225 17.44 1.13 -12.70
CA CYS A 225 16.26 1.28 -11.87
C CYS A 225 15.46 2.55 -12.21
N THR A 226 14.14 2.47 -12.13
CA THR A 226 13.26 3.63 -12.29
C THR A 226 12.16 3.56 -11.24
N ALA A 227 11.95 4.66 -10.51
CA ALA A 227 10.86 4.77 -9.57
C ALA A 227 9.56 5.13 -10.30
N VAL A 228 8.47 4.43 -9.99
CA VAL A 228 7.13 4.71 -10.49
C VAL A 228 6.22 4.97 -9.29
N GLU A 229 5.74 6.20 -9.16
CA GLU A 229 4.79 6.57 -8.11
C GLU A 229 3.36 6.31 -8.57
N VAL A 230 2.65 5.47 -7.84
CA VAL A 230 1.23 5.19 -8.03
C VAL A 230 0.43 6.23 -7.27
N ARG A 231 -0.09 7.20 -8.03
CA ARG A 231 -0.81 8.35 -7.48
C ARG A 231 -2.25 8.00 -7.08
N PRO A 232 -2.93 8.81 -6.25
CA PRO A 232 -4.38 8.74 -6.14
C PRO A 232 -5.07 8.84 -7.50
N LEU A 233 -6.24 8.21 -7.63
CA LEU A 233 -7.06 8.31 -8.83
C LEU A 233 -7.44 9.77 -9.09
N GLY A 234 -7.39 10.18 -10.36
CA GLY A 234 -7.88 11.49 -10.77
C GLY A 234 -9.41 11.56 -10.70
N THR A 235 -9.96 12.77 -10.76
CA THR A 235 -11.41 12.98 -10.75
C THR A 235 -12.12 12.22 -11.87
N ASP A 236 -11.52 12.18 -13.07
CA ASP A 236 -12.10 11.47 -14.22
C ASP A 236 -12.10 9.95 -13.99
N ASP A 237 -11.03 9.40 -13.44
CA ASP A 237 -10.94 7.97 -13.11
C ASP A 237 -11.95 7.58 -12.01
N VAL A 238 -12.18 8.48 -11.05
CA VAL A 238 -13.20 8.29 -10.01
C VAL A 238 -14.59 8.28 -10.63
N VAL A 239 -14.90 9.18 -11.57
CA VAL A 239 -16.17 9.19 -12.30
C VAL A 239 -16.38 7.87 -13.05
N ASP A 240 -15.37 7.40 -13.77
CA ASP A 240 -15.44 6.14 -14.52
C ASP A 240 -15.66 4.94 -13.59
N LEU A 241 -14.99 4.93 -12.43
CA LEU A 241 -15.11 3.86 -11.44
C LEU A 241 -16.48 3.86 -10.76
N ILE A 242 -17.03 5.04 -10.44
CA ILE A 242 -18.40 5.18 -9.93
C ILE A 242 -19.40 4.70 -10.98
N ALA A 243 -19.23 5.10 -12.24
CA ALA A 243 -20.12 4.71 -13.33
C ALA A 243 -20.11 3.20 -13.57
N ALA A 244 -18.93 2.58 -13.54
CA ALA A 244 -18.80 1.13 -13.62
C ALA A 244 -19.35 0.41 -12.38
N GLY A 245 -19.41 1.08 -11.23
CA GLY A 245 -19.80 0.45 -9.96
C GLY A 245 -21.27 0.55 -9.59
N LEU A 246 -21.91 1.64 -9.99
CA LEU A 246 -23.34 1.91 -9.79
C LEU A 246 -24.17 1.72 -11.07
N ASP A 247 -23.52 1.34 -12.18
CA ASP A 247 -24.16 1.15 -13.48
C ASP A 247 -24.84 2.43 -14.03
N GLU A 248 -24.45 3.61 -13.54
CA GLU A 248 -25.03 4.92 -13.86
C GLU A 248 -24.00 6.06 -13.84
N VAL A 249 -24.16 7.06 -14.71
CA VAL A 249 -23.24 8.22 -14.77
C VAL A 249 -23.48 9.14 -13.56
N PRO A 250 -22.46 9.41 -12.72
CA PRO A 250 -22.65 10.21 -11.52
C PRO A 250 -22.78 11.70 -11.82
N ALA A 251 -23.58 12.38 -11.01
CA ALA A 251 -23.58 13.84 -10.96
C ALA A 251 -22.19 14.35 -10.48
N PRO A 252 -21.69 15.49 -11.02
CA PRO A 252 -20.38 16.02 -10.64
C PRO A 252 -20.20 16.25 -9.13
N ALA A 253 -21.24 16.71 -8.43
CA ALA A 253 -21.22 16.92 -6.99
C ALA A 253 -21.07 15.60 -6.21
N PHE A 254 -21.69 14.52 -6.70
CA PHE A 254 -21.60 13.18 -6.11
C PHE A 254 -20.20 12.60 -6.27
N ALA A 255 -19.64 12.69 -7.49
CA ALA A 255 -18.29 12.22 -7.79
C ALA A 255 -17.22 13.01 -6.99
N ALA A 256 -17.36 14.33 -6.91
CA ALA A 256 -16.48 15.17 -6.09
C ALA A 256 -16.51 14.74 -4.62
N ARG A 257 -17.70 14.47 -4.05
CA ARG A 257 -17.81 14.01 -2.67
C ARG A 257 -17.21 12.63 -2.45
N CYS A 258 -17.42 11.70 -3.39
CA CYS A 258 -16.78 10.38 -3.33
C CYS A 258 -15.25 10.50 -3.37
N ASN A 259 -14.72 11.43 -4.18
CA ASN A 259 -13.29 11.71 -4.23
C ASN A 259 -12.78 12.32 -2.91
N ASP A 260 -13.49 13.30 -2.34
CA ASP A 260 -13.15 13.92 -1.06
C ASP A 260 -13.07 12.88 0.07
N VAL A 261 -14.06 11.99 0.14
CA VAL A 261 -14.16 10.95 1.18
C VAL A 261 -13.10 9.86 1.00
N SER A 262 -12.85 9.43 -0.24
CA SER A 262 -11.91 8.35 -0.53
C SER A 262 -10.46 8.83 -0.66
N GLY A 263 -10.23 10.14 -0.84
CA GLY A 263 -8.94 10.72 -1.19
C GLY A 263 -8.36 10.15 -2.50
N GLY A 264 -9.21 9.69 -3.43
CA GLY A 264 -8.79 8.99 -4.64
C GLY A 264 -8.19 7.60 -4.39
N ASN A 265 -8.36 7.02 -3.19
CA ASN A 265 -7.92 5.67 -2.87
C ASN A 265 -8.94 4.62 -3.37
N PRO A 266 -8.59 3.76 -4.35
CA PRO A 266 -9.51 2.77 -4.91
C PRO A 266 -10.12 1.84 -3.87
N LEU A 267 -9.35 1.40 -2.86
CA LEU A 267 -9.86 0.49 -1.83
C LEU A 267 -11.02 1.12 -1.04
N LEU A 268 -10.88 2.38 -0.63
CA LEU A 268 -11.91 3.12 0.08
C LEU A 268 -13.11 3.39 -0.83
N LEU A 269 -12.85 3.77 -2.08
CA LEU A 269 -13.89 4.04 -3.06
C LEU A 269 -14.73 2.79 -3.36
N TYR A 270 -14.12 1.61 -3.54
CA TYR A 270 -14.86 0.37 -3.74
C TYR A 270 -15.74 0.00 -2.53
N ARG A 271 -15.24 0.22 -1.30
CA ARG A 271 -16.04 -0.02 -0.08
C ARG A 271 -17.22 0.94 0.00
N LEU A 272 -16.98 2.22 -0.28
CA LEU A 272 -18.02 3.25 -0.33
C LEU A 272 -19.09 2.91 -1.36
N LEU A 273 -18.70 2.55 -2.59
CA LEU A 273 -19.64 2.15 -3.64
C LEU A 273 -20.41 0.87 -3.28
N GLY A 274 -19.77 -0.08 -2.61
CA GLY A 274 -20.43 -1.28 -2.09
C GLY A 274 -21.50 -0.97 -1.04
N GLU A 275 -21.29 0.06 -0.21
CA GLU A 275 -22.28 0.52 0.78
C GLU A 275 -23.40 1.34 0.11
N LEU A 276 -23.06 2.26 -0.80
CA LEU A 276 -24.03 3.06 -1.56
C LEU A 276 -24.98 2.16 -2.36
N ARG A 277 -24.44 1.14 -3.04
CA ARG A 277 -25.23 0.16 -3.80
C ARG A 277 -26.17 -0.65 -2.90
N ARG A 278 -25.72 -1.07 -1.72
CA ARG A 278 -26.55 -1.80 -0.74
C ARG A 278 -27.72 -0.98 -0.22
N ASN A 279 -27.51 0.33 -0.05
CA ASN A 279 -28.54 1.26 0.42
C ASN A 279 -29.38 1.86 -0.72
N GLY A 280 -29.13 1.45 -1.98
CA GLY A 280 -29.89 1.92 -3.14
C GLY A 280 -29.71 3.41 -3.44
N VAL A 281 -28.60 4.01 -3.00
CA VAL A 281 -28.32 5.43 -3.19
C VAL A 281 -28.02 5.70 -4.65
N GLN A 282 -28.78 6.63 -5.24
CA GLN A 282 -28.62 7.05 -6.63
C GLN A 282 -27.44 8.04 -6.74
N PRO A 283 -26.64 8.00 -7.81
CA PRO A 283 -25.50 8.88 -7.98
C PRO A 283 -25.89 10.29 -8.46
N ASP A 284 -26.86 10.91 -7.78
CA ASP A 284 -27.38 12.24 -8.08
C ASP A 284 -26.79 13.32 -7.16
N ALA A 285 -27.07 14.60 -7.48
CA ALA A 285 -26.56 15.72 -6.70
C ALA A 285 -27.19 15.84 -5.30
N GLN A 286 -28.39 15.28 -5.10
CA GLN A 286 -29.11 15.36 -3.82
C GLN A 286 -28.52 14.39 -2.79
N SER A 287 -28.03 13.25 -3.26
CA SER A 287 -27.44 12.19 -2.45
C SER A 287 -25.98 12.48 -2.04
N ALA A 288 -25.38 13.57 -2.51
CA ALA A 288 -24.01 13.94 -2.15
C ALA A 288 -23.83 14.16 -0.64
N GLY A 289 -24.85 14.58 0.11
CA GLY A 289 -24.79 14.68 1.57
C GLY A 289 -24.64 13.30 2.24
N LEU A 290 -25.39 12.31 1.76
CA LEU A 290 -25.37 10.94 2.28
C LEU A 290 -24.01 10.25 2.06
N VAL A 291 -23.30 10.59 0.97
CA VAL A 291 -21.95 10.07 0.71
C VAL A 291 -20.98 10.44 1.82
N GLN A 292 -21.11 11.63 2.42
CA GLN A 292 -20.24 12.05 3.52
C GLN A 292 -20.46 11.20 4.78
N GLU A 293 -21.73 10.99 5.15
CA GLU A 293 -22.12 10.19 6.32
C GLU A 293 -21.71 8.73 6.13
N MET A 294 -22.07 8.14 4.99
CA MET A 294 -21.71 6.75 4.66
C MET A 294 -20.21 6.55 4.50
N GLY A 295 -19.49 7.57 4.05
CA GLY A 295 -18.03 7.59 4.02
C GLY A 295 -17.40 7.41 5.38
N GLN A 296 -17.94 8.10 6.39
CA GLN A 296 -17.48 7.98 7.78
C GLN A 296 -17.78 6.59 8.36
N ASP A 297 -18.94 6.02 8.03
CA ASP A 297 -19.31 4.66 8.43
C ASP A 297 -18.38 3.62 7.79
N VAL A 298 -18.05 3.78 6.51
CA VAL A 298 -17.13 2.89 5.79
C VAL A 298 -15.72 2.95 6.37
N LEU A 299 -15.21 4.14 6.68
CA LEU A 299 -13.93 4.30 7.37
C LEU A 299 -13.98 3.62 8.75
N THR A 300 -15.07 3.83 9.50
CA THR A 300 -15.26 3.23 10.82
C THR A 300 -15.27 1.71 10.77
N ALA A 301 -16.09 1.12 9.90
CA ALA A 301 -16.17 -0.32 9.70
C ALA A 301 -14.84 -0.90 9.20
N SER A 302 -14.11 -0.16 8.38
CA SER A 302 -12.78 -0.56 7.88
C SER A 302 -11.77 -0.70 9.01
N VAL A 303 -11.72 0.28 9.91
CA VAL A 303 -10.82 0.27 11.08
C VAL A 303 -11.22 -0.84 12.05
N VAL A 304 -12.51 -0.98 12.36
CA VAL A 304 -13.02 -2.02 13.26
C VAL A 304 -12.73 -3.42 12.71
N SER A 305 -12.97 -3.66 11.43
CA SER A 305 -12.66 -4.95 10.79
C SER A 305 -11.17 -5.23 10.77
N ALA A 306 -10.34 -4.22 10.51
CA ALA A 306 -8.89 -4.38 10.52
C ALA A 306 -8.36 -4.75 11.92
N LEU A 307 -8.85 -4.08 12.97
CA LEU A 307 -8.51 -4.36 14.37
C LEU A 307 -9.09 -5.68 14.88
N GLY A 308 -10.31 -6.05 14.46
CA GLY A 308 -10.95 -7.31 14.88
C GLY A 308 -10.26 -8.57 14.36
N ASN A 309 -9.41 -8.45 13.34
CA ASN A 309 -8.55 -9.53 12.86
C ASN A 309 -7.18 -9.57 13.57
N GLN A 310 -6.93 -8.66 14.51
CA GLN A 310 -5.68 -8.60 15.28
C GLN A 310 -5.86 -9.16 16.69
N PRO A 311 -4.77 -9.58 17.36
CA PRO A 311 -4.82 -9.91 18.78
C PRO A 311 -5.30 -8.74 19.64
N ASP A 312 -6.00 -9.03 20.75
CA ASP A 312 -6.60 -8.02 21.64
C ASP A 312 -5.61 -6.93 22.10
N TYR A 313 -4.35 -7.30 22.36
CA TYR A 313 -3.32 -6.34 22.79
C TYR A 313 -3.03 -5.26 21.74
N VAL A 314 -3.26 -5.53 20.45
CA VAL A 314 -3.06 -4.57 19.36
C VAL A 314 -4.15 -3.49 19.42
N THR A 315 -5.38 -3.87 19.70
CA THR A 315 -6.50 -2.95 19.88
C THR A 315 -6.29 -2.06 21.10
N GLU A 316 -5.81 -2.62 22.22
CA GLU A 316 -5.47 -1.84 23.41
C GLU A 316 -4.32 -0.86 23.15
N VAL A 317 -3.29 -1.28 22.42
CA VAL A 317 -2.19 -0.39 21.98
C VAL A 317 -2.70 0.72 21.07
N ALA A 318 -3.61 0.42 20.13
CA ALA A 318 -4.21 1.42 19.26
C ALA A 318 -4.99 2.49 20.05
N ARG A 319 -5.76 2.06 21.05
CA ARG A 319 -6.51 2.96 21.94
C ARG A 319 -5.59 3.85 22.77
N ALA A 320 -4.56 3.27 23.38
CA ALA A 320 -3.56 4.03 24.12
C ALA A 320 -2.85 5.04 23.20
N ALA A 321 -2.40 4.61 22.01
CA ALA A 321 -1.77 5.49 21.02
C ALA A 321 -2.70 6.62 20.54
N ALA A 322 -4.00 6.36 20.39
CA ALA A 322 -5.00 7.38 20.06
C ALA A 322 -5.15 8.45 21.17
N LEU A 323 -4.84 8.09 22.41
CA LEU A 323 -5.03 8.94 23.58
C LEU A 323 -3.77 9.72 23.95
N VAL A 324 -2.61 9.06 23.99
CA VAL A 324 -1.32 9.68 24.39
C VAL A 324 -0.40 10.02 23.22
N GLY A 325 -0.78 9.64 22.00
CA GLY A 325 0.09 9.72 20.84
C GLY A 325 1.00 8.50 20.73
N THR A 326 1.55 8.31 19.55
CA THR A 326 2.43 7.18 19.12
C THR A 326 3.91 7.42 19.43
N ALA A 327 4.30 8.65 19.76
CA ALA A 327 5.70 9.06 19.93
C ALA A 327 6.35 8.48 21.19
N GLN A 328 5.56 7.92 22.11
CA GLN A 328 6.03 7.43 23.41
C GLN A 328 5.67 5.94 23.63
N PRO A 329 6.39 4.99 22.99
CA PRO A 329 6.09 3.55 23.12
C PRO A 329 6.19 3.02 24.56
N HIS A 330 7.05 3.63 25.39
CA HIS A 330 7.20 3.27 26.81
C HIS A 330 5.95 3.58 27.64
N LEU A 331 5.35 4.77 27.43
CA LEU A 331 4.10 5.16 28.08
C LEU A 331 2.95 4.26 27.65
N ILE A 332 2.85 3.95 26.36
CA ILE A 332 1.85 3.01 25.83
C ILE A 332 2.03 1.62 26.46
N ALA A 333 3.27 1.13 26.58
CA ALA A 333 3.56 -0.16 27.20
C ALA A 333 3.11 -0.21 28.67
N ALA A 334 3.36 0.86 29.42
CA ALA A 334 2.93 1.00 30.81
C ALA A 334 1.40 1.05 30.95
N LEU A 335 0.72 1.80 30.08
CA LEU A 335 -0.75 1.90 30.07
C LEU A 335 -1.42 0.57 29.75
N CYS A 336 -0.93 -0.14 28.72
CA CYS A 336 -1.48 -1.42 28.28
C CYS A 336 -0.98 -2.62 29.11
N ARG A 337 0.00 -2.41 30.00
CA ARG A 337 0.66 -3.46 30.80
C ARG A 337 1.26 -4.59 29.94
N VAL A 338 1.86 -4.23 28.81
CA VAL A 338 2.53 -5.15 27.90
C VAL A 338 4.00 -4.77 27.73
N PRO A 339 4.89 -5.72 27.37
CA PRO A 339 6.28 -5.39 27.08
C PRO A 339 6.38 -4.38 25.93
N VAL A 340 7.39 -3.49 25.99
CA VAL A 340 7.66 -2.50 24.92
C VAL A 340 7.82 -3.17 23.55
N ARG A 341 8.42 -4.36 23.50
CA ARG A 341 8.54 -5.15 22.25
C ARG A 341 7.17 -5.47 21.64
N SER A 342 6.18 -5.82 22.46
CA SER A 342 4.81 -6.08 22.01
C SER A 342 4.13 -4.81 21.50
N VAL A 343 4.40 -3.65 22.11
CA VAL A 343 3.93 -2.35 21.60
C VAL A 343 4.52 -2.07 20.23
N ILE A 344 5.83 -2.25 20.04
CA ILE A 344 6.48 -2.05 18.75
C ILE A 344 5.85 -2.96 17.69
N THR A 345 5.66 -4.24 18.01
CA THR A 345 4.97 -5.18 17.11
C THR A 345 3.54 -4.72 16.80
N ALA A 346 2.77 -4.30 17.81
CA ALA A 346 1.42 -3.78 17.60
C ALA A 346 1.41 -2.53 16.72
N LEU A 347 2.32 -1.57 16.94
CA LEU A 347 2.42 -0.37 16.09
C LEU A 347 2.72 -0.75 14.63
N HIS A 348 3.60 -1.72 14.39
CA HIS A 348 3.84 -2.23 13.03
C HIS A 348 2.58 -2.87 12.43
N LEU A 349 1.82 -3.66 13.21
CA LEU A 349 0.54 -4.22 12.76
C LEU A 349 -0.50 -3.12 12.45
N LEU A 350 -0.53 -2.03 13.21
CA LEU A 350 -1.42 -0.91 12.95
C LEU A 350 -1.03 -0.13 11.69
N VAL A 351 0.26 -0.04 11.38
CA VAL A 351 0.73 0.50 10.09
C VAL A 351 0.28 -0.41 8.94
N ARG A 352 0.40 -1.74 9.07
CA ARG A 352 -0.09 -2.70 8.05
C ARG A 352 -1.57 -2.54 7.76
N CYS A 353 -2.36 -2.30 8.81
CA CYS A 353 -3.80 -2.17 8.73
C CYS A 353 -4.28 -0.77 8.30
N ASP A 354 -3.38 0.14 7.91
CA ASP A 354 -3.72 1.53 7.54
C ASP A 354 -4.34 2.36 8.66
N VAL A 355 -4.12 1.95 9.91
CA VAL A 355 -4.55 2.71 11.08
C VAL A 355 -3.54 3.81 11.39
N LEU A 356 -2.25 3.48 11.28
CA LEU A 356 -1.14 4.40 11.48
C LEU A 356 -0.37 4.65 10.18
N ASP A 357 0.09 5.88 10.05
CA ASP A 357 1.11 6.34 9.12
C ASP A 357 2.48 6.22 9.79
N GLU A 358 3.41 5.53 9.16
CA GLU A 358 4.72 5.23 9.74
C GLU A 358 5.69 6.42 9.65
N GLU A 359 5.64 7.21 8.57
CA GLU A 359 6.44 8.43 8.38
C GLU A 359 6.12 9.50 9.43
N ARG A 360 4.84 9.80 9.60
CA ARG A 360 4.36 10.80 10.56
C ARG A 360 4.32 10.25 11.98
N LYS A 361 4.42 8.93 12.13
CA LYS A 361 4.05 8.22 13.35
C LYS A 361 2.72 8.76 13.84
N ALA A 362 1.68 8.77 13.02
CA ALA A 362 0.40 9.37 13.40
C ALA A 362 -0.75 8.55 12.83
N PHE A 363 -1.98 8.79 13.26
CA PHE A 363 -3.12 8.17 12.57
C PHE A 363 -3.21 8.71 11.15
N VAL A 364 -3.48 7.83 10.18
CA VAL A 364 -3.56 8.21 8.76
C VAL A 364 -4.59 9.33 8.55
N HIS A 365 -5.70 9.26 9.29
CA HIS A 365 -6.72 10.30 9.36
C HIS A 365 -7.17 10.52 10.80
N ASP A 366 -7.52 11.76 11.16
CA ASP A 366 -8.07 12.07 12.49
C ASP A 366 -9.39 11.31 12.76
N GLN A 367 -10.14 11.00 11.69
CA GLN A 367 -11.33 10.14 11.80
C GLN A 367 -11.02 8.71 12.27
N VAL A 368 -9.86 8.14 11.89
CA VAL A 368 -9.47 6.80 12.38
C VAL A 368 -9.25 6.84 13.89
N ARG A 369 -8.63 7.91 14.38
CA ARG A 369 -8.41 8.15 15.80
C ARG A 369 -9.75 8.29 16.53
N THR A 370 -10.69 9.09 16.02
CA THR A 370 -12.01 9.24 16.64
C THR A 370 -12.81 7.94 16.63
N THR A 371 -12.74 7.15 15.55
CA THR A 371 -13.34 5.81 15.48
C THR A 371 -12.83 4.89 16.57
N ILE A 372 -11.50 4.83 16.78
CA ILE A 372 -10.89 3.95 17.80
C ILE A 372 -11.35 4.33 19.21
N LEU A 373 -11.53 5.64 19.45
CA LEU A 373 -11.99 6.16 20.73
C LEU A 373 -13.51 6.09 20.90
N GLY A 374 -14.29 6.06 19.81
CA GLY A 374 -15.76 6.14 19.83
C GLY A 374 -16.47 4.97 20.52
N GLY A 375 -15.77 3.85 20.75
CA GLY A 375 -16.27 2.71 21.51
C GLY A 375 -15.94 2.74 23.01
N ILE A 376 -15.29 3.80 23.50
CA ILE A 376 -14.85 3.94 24.90
C ILE A 376 -15.75 4.96 25.60
N SER A 377 -16.18 4.64 26.81
CA SER A 377 -16.94 5.59 27.62
C SER A 377 -16.10 6.82 28.01
N GLU A 378 -16.75 7.95 28.23
CA GLU A 378 -16.05 9.17 28.66
C GLU A 378 -15.31 8.97 30.00
N GLU A 379 -15.88 8.18 30.91
CA GLU A 379 -15.27 7.80 32.18
C GLU A 379 -13.98 6.99 32.00
N GLU A 380 -13.97 6.00 31.10
CA GLU A 380 -12.78 5.21 30.79
C GLU A 380 -11.69 6.04 30.09
N LEU A 381 -12.07 6.98 29.22
CA LEU A 381 -11.14 7.93 28.61
C LEU A 381 -10.49 8.80 29.68
N HIS A 382 -11.29 9.36 30.60
CA HIS A 382 -10.80 10.16 31.71
C HIS A 382 -9.84 9.37 32.61
N ALA A 383 -10.24 8.16 33.02
CA ALA A 383 -9.40 7.29 33.84
C ALA A 383 -8.07 6.94 33.15
N THR A 384 -8.09 6.73 31.83
CA THR A 384 -6.88 6.42 31.06
C THR A 384 -5.95 7.62 30.91
N ARG A 385 -6.49 8.82 30.69
CA ARG A 385 -5.70 10.06 30.68
C ARG A 385 -5.12 10.39 32.06
N ALA A 386 -5.86 10.20 33.13
CA ALA A 386 -5.36 10.39 34.50
C ALA A 386 -4.20 9.42 34.81
N ARG A 387 -4.32 8.15 34.40
CA ARG A 387 -3.21 7.17 34.49
C ARG A 387 -2.00 7.59 33.68
N ALA A 388 -2.19 8.07 32.45
CA ALA A 388 -1.10 8.58 31.61
C ALA A 388 -0.40 9.77 32.26
N ALA A 389 -1.17 10.74 32.76
CA ALA A 389 -0.66 11.91 33.46
C ALA A 389 0.16 11.52 34.71
N ARG A 390 -0.31 10.54 35.49
CA ARG A 390 0.43 10.03 36.65
C ARG A 390 1.75 9.39 36.24
N LEU A 391 1.75 8.51 35.24
CA LEU A 391 2.96 7.86 34.74
C LEU A 391 3.99 8.89 34.25
N LEU A 392 3.56 9.88 33.47
CA LEU A 392 4.41 10.99 33.01
C LEU A 392 4.97 11.81 34.19
N SER A 393 4.16 12.07 35.21
CA SER A 393 4.60 12.77 36.41
C SER A 393 5.62 11.96 37.21
N ASP A 394 5.44 10.64 37.32
CA ASP A 394 6.35 9.73 38.02
C ASP A 394 7.68 9.57 37.28
N GLU A 395 7.67 9.63 35.94
CA GLU A 395 8.87 9.65 35.09
C GLU A 395 9.60 11.01 35.09
N GLY A 396 8.98 12.06 35.65
CA GLY A 396 9.57 13.39 35.76
C GLY A 396 9.48 14.24 34.49
N GLU A 397 8.52 13.95 33.62
CA GLU A 397 8.26 14.74 32.41
C GLU A 397 7.82 16.18 32.76
N PRO A 398 7.98 17.16 31.84
CA PRO A 398 7.61 18.54 32.09
C PRO A 398 6.13 18.68 32.48
N ALA A 399 5.85 19.55 33.45
CA ALA A 399 4.49 19.81 33.94
C ALA A 399 3.51 20.16 32.82
N GLU A 400 3.97 20.82 31.75
CA GLU A 400 3.17 21.16 30.57
C GLU A 400 2.68 19.93 29.78
N VAL A 401 3.49 18.87 29.70
CA VAL A 401 3.14 17.61 29.03
C VAL A 401 2.09 16.87 29.86
N VAL A 402 2.30 16.81 31.18
CA VAL A 402 1.35 16.20 32.12
C VAL A 402 0.01 16.97 32.12
N ALA A 403 0.07 18.30 32.13
CA ALA A 403 -1.09 19.18 32.12
C ALA A 403 -1.95 19.01 30.86
N GLY A 404 -1.34 18.74 29.70
CA GLY A 404 -2.08 18.46 28.45
C GLY A 404 -3.04 17.27 28.56
N HIS A 405 -2.71 16.26 29.37
CA HIS A 405 -3.61 15.14 29.66
C HIS A 405 -4.65 15.49 30.72
N LEU A 406 -4.26 16.25 31.75
CA LEU A 406 -5.15 16.63 32.87
C LEU A 406 -6.27 17.58 32.45
N LEU A 407 -6.03 18.49 31.49
CA LEU A 407 -7.05 19.42 30.99
C LEU A 407 -8.25 18.75 30.32
N LEU A 408 -8.08 17.50 29.90
CA LEU A 408 -9.12 16.70 29.25
C LEU A 408 -9.73 15.68 30.21
N THR A 409 -9.62 15.92 31.53
CA THR A 409 -10.12 15.05 32.60
C THR A 409 -10.63 15.86 33.79
N PRO A 410 -11.53 15.30 34.62
CA PRO A 410 -11.84 15.86 35.93
C PRO A 410 -10.59 15.90 36.82
N VAL A 411 -10.39 17.01 37.52
CA VAL A 411 -9.27 17.22 38.45
C VAL A 411 -9.72 16.82 39.86
N ASP A 412 -9.62 15.54 40.18
CA ASP A 412 -10.15 14.93 41.41
C ASP A 412 -9.07 14.54 42.44
N GLU A 413 -7.80 14.48 42.02
CA GLU A 413 -6.70 14.10 42.90
C GLU A 413 -5.85 15.29 43.40
N PRO A 414 -5.33 15.25 44.65
CA PRO A 414 -4.65 16.40 45.27
C PRO A 414 -3.38 16.89 44.53
N TRP A 415 -2.70 16.02 43.80
CA TRP A 415 -1.47 16.38 43.08
C TRP A 415 -1.77 17.10 41.75
N MET A 416 -2.91 16.85 41.11
CA MET A 416 -3.23 17.37 39.77
C MET A 416 -3.26 18.91 39.72
N PRO A 417 -3.91 19.64 40.66
CA PRO A 417 -3.87 21.10 40.67
C PRO A 417 -2.46 21.68 40.85
N SER A 418 -1.57 20.96 41.54
CA SER A 418 -0.20 21.43 41.74
C SER A 418 0.59 21.39 40.43
N VAL A 419 0.38 20.35 39.61
CA VAL A 419 1.00 20.20 38.30
C VAL A 419 0.47 21.25 37.31
N LEU A 420 -0.85 21.49 37.28
CA LEU A 420 -1.45 22.54 36.45
C LEU A 420 -0.89 23.94 36.79
N ARG A 421 -0.74 24.27 38.09
CA ARG A 421 -0.13 25.54 38.51
C ARG A 421 1.34 25.68 38.13
N ASP A 422 2.12 24.59 38.22
CA ASP A 422 3.51 24.60 37.76
C ASP A 422 3.58 24.79 36.24
N ALA A 423 2.73 24.10 35.48
CA ALA A 423 2.60 24.27 34.04
C ALA A 423 2.23 25.72 33.65
N ALA A 424 1.24 26.31 34.32
CA ALA A 424 0.84 27.71 34.13
C ALA A 424 2.00 28.68 34.42
N THR A 425 2.75 28.44 35.50
CA THR A 425 3.91 29.27 35.87
C THR A 425 5.01 29.20 34.81
N ARG A 426 5.29 28.01 34.26
CA ARG A 426 6.30 27.80 33.21
C ARG A 426 5.87 28.39 31.87
N ALA A 427 4.60 28.22 31.48
CA ALA A 427 4.03 28.80 30.28
C ALA A 427 4.09 30.34 30.29
N ASN A 428 3.74 30.95 31.44
CA ASN A 428 3.83 32.39 31.63
C ASN A 428 5.28 32.91 31.52
N ARG A 429 6.26 32.19 32.10
CA ARG A 429 7.69 32.54 31.98
C ARG A 429 8.21 32.47 30.54
N ARG A 430 7.62 31.61 29.69
CA ARG A 430 7.95 31.50 28.26
C ARG A 430 7.17 32.47 27.37
N GLY A 431 6.31 33.32 27.95
CA GLY A 431 5.51 34.31 27.22
C GLY A 431 4.27 33.74 26.53
N SER A 432 3.84 32.51 26.84
CA SER A 432 2.59 31.94 26.32
C SER A 432 1.45 32.17 27.30
N ALA A 433 0.88 33.38 27.27
CA ALA A 433 -0.21 33.77 28.17
C ALA A 433 -1.49 32.95 27.95
N GLU A 434 -1.77 32.57 26.70
CA GLU A 434 -2.96 31.77 26.34
C GLU A 434 -2.89 30.35 26.94
N ALA A 435 -1.73 29.69 26.86
CA ALA A 435 -1.53 28.39 27.50
C ALA A 435 -1.60 28.48 29.03
N ALA A 436 -1.07 29.56 29.63
CA ALA A 436 -1.10 29.77 31.07
C ALA A 436 -2.52 30.01 31.64
N ILE A 437 -3.44 30.55 30.84
CA ILE A 437 -4.87 30.69 31.20
C ILE A 437 -5.61 29.37 31.01
N GLY A 438 -5.19 28.56 30.03
CA GLY A 438 -5.80 27.26 29.75
C GLY A 438 -5.51 26.19 30.81
N TYR A 439 -4.33 26.25 31.45
CA TYR A 439 -3.94 25.41 32.60
C TYR A 439 -4.60 25.85 33.90
#